data_AF-A0A7S2KBP0-F1
#
_entry.id   AF-A0A7S2KBP0-F1
#
_cell.length_a   1.000
_cell.length_b   1.000
_cell.length_c   1.000
_cell.angle_alpha   90.00
_cell.angle_beta   90.00
_cell.angle_gamma   90.00
#
_symmetry.space_group_name_H-M   'P 1'
#
loop_
_entity.id
_entity.type
_entity.pdbx_description
1 polymer ?
#
loop_
_entity_poly.entity_id
_entity_poly.type
_entity_poly.pdbx_seq_one_letter_code
_entity_poly.pdbx_strand_id
1 'polypeptide(L)'
;MNNNFKNCAKIPSTTTTSFAESATTQPCANVLTVLDAIRDENWELSRSTIHTFPHLAFEDADPHGRKLIHYACIYEAPLCVIQTLLRANPHGPASRAKMGCLPIFPALRSGPEANITLVNLLLNSPGVPELMVECNVNGTCPLHIGAMHGIPVDVLRAVLQTSPQSALVPSPRDGVTPLACYWYRISKSKLGVKALDALWANLTRGIVIPVKERQHLSESWEKVALLLQAAYHGFLMSSSSSS
;
A
#
# COMPACT_ATOMS: atom_id res chain seq x y z
N MET A 1 -11.74 21.68 4.06
CA MET A 1 -13.22 21.74 4.02
C MET A 1 -13.68 21.15 2.70
N ASN A 2 -14.05 19.86 2.68
CA ASN A 2 -15.20 19.41 1.90
C ASN A 2 -15.62 18.03 2.42
N ASN A 3 -16.74 18.01 3.13
CA ASN A 3 -17.39 16.84 3.69
C ASN A 3 -18.21 16.17 2.59
N ASN A 4 -18.13 14.85 2.43
CA ASN A 4 -19.20 14.07 1.81
C ASN A 4 -19.26 12.67 2.43
N PHE A 5 -19.68 12.64 3.69
CA PHE A 5 -20.19 11.44 4.33
C PHE A 5 -21.62 11.18 3.81
N LYS A 6 -21.79 10.20 2.93
CA LYS A 6 -23.12 9.68 2.59
C LYS A 6 -23.43 8.47 3.46
N ASN A 7 -24.14 8.75 4.54
CA ASN A 7 -24.84 7.77 5.38
C ASN A 7 -25.93 7.08 4.53
N CYS A 8 -25.88 5.75 4.42
CA CYS A 8 -27.01 4.99 3.88
C CYS A 8 -28.05 4.75 4.99
N ALA A 9 -29.26 5.26 4.74
CA ALA A 9 -30.43 5.19 5.60
C ALA A 9 -31.03 3.75 5.67
N LYS A 10 -31.98 3.60 6.60
CA LYS A 10 -32.51 2.36 7.17
C LYS A 10 -33.96 2.10 6.70
N ILE A 11 -34.34 0.79 6.58
CA ILE A 11 -35.70 0.16 6.73
C ILE A 11 -36.65 0.19 5.49
N PRO A 12 -37.65 -0.72 5.24
CA PRO A 12 -38.12 -1.96 5.92
C PRO A 12 -38.23 -3.25 5.05
N SER A 13 -38.60 -4.33 5.76
CA SER A 13 -39.03 -5.66 5.34
C SER A 13 -40.31 -5.76 4.50
N THR A 14 -40.40 -6.89 3.78
CA THR A 14 -41.55 -7.71 3.29
C THR A 14 -41.88 -7.63 1.79
N THR A 15 -41.68 -8.74 1.08
CA THR A 15 -42.73 -9.69 0.63
C THR A 15 -42.25 -10.51 -0.57
N THR A 16 -42.48 -11.81 -0.45
CA THR A 16 -42.25 -12.94 -1.36
C THR A 16 -42.86 -12.75 -2.75
N THR A 17 -42.09 -13.05 -3.81
CA THR A 17 -42.63 -13.74 -5.00
C THR A 17 -41.50 -14.43 -5.75
N SER A 18 -41.67 -15.74 -5.95
CA SER A 18 -40.80 -16.66 -6.67
C SER A 18 -40.88 -16.44 -8.18
N PHE A 19 -39.74 -16.43 -8.86
CA PHE A 19 -39.63 -17.01 -10.20
C PHE A 19 -38.27 -17.71 -10.30
N ALA A 20 -38.34 -19.01 -10.53
CA ALA A 20 -37.21 -19.87 -10.83
C ALA A 20 -36.93 -19.78 -12.33
N GLU A 21 -35.69 -19.48 -12.72
CA GLU A 21 -35.26 -19.67 -14.09
C GLU A 21 -33.76 -20.02 -14.18
N SER A 22 -33.53 -21.27 -14.60
CA SER A 22 -32.36 -21.81 -15.32
C SER A 22 -30.96 -21.35 -14.92
N ALA A 23 -30.37 -22.04 -13.96
CA ALA A 23 -28.96 -21.95 -13.61
C ALA A 23 -28.17 -23.12 -14.22
N THR A 24 -27.62 -22.98 -15.44
CA THR A 24 -26.62 -23.96 -15.94
C THR A 24 -25.54 -23.43 -16.92
N THR A 25 -25.41 -22.13 -17.19
CA THR A 25 -24.32 -21.59 -18.05
C THR A 25 -23.54 -20.38 -17.48
N GLN A 26 -23.75 -20.04 -16.20
CA GLN A 26 -23.61 -18.64 -15.76
C GLN A 26 -22.33 -18.15 -15.02
N PRO A 27 -21.37 -18.97 -14.53
CA PRO A 27 -20.30 -18.46 -13.65
C PRO A 27 -19.42 -17.37 -14.29
N CYS A 28 -18.88 -17.59 -15.49
CA CYS A 28 -17.98 -16.61 -16.12
C CYS A 28 -18.72 -15.33 -16.56
N ALA A 29 -20.00 -15.46 -16.96
CA ALA A 29 -20.83 -14.31 -17.32
C ALA A 29 -21.09 -13.42 -16.10
N ASN A 30 -21.34 -14.02 -14.93
CA ASN A 30 -21.55 -13.30 -13.68
C ASN A 30 -20.27 -12.63 -13.17
N VAL A 31 -19.11 -13.28 -13.31
CA VAL A 31 -17.80 -12.67 -12.98
C VAL A 31 -17.52 -11.45 -13.86
N LEU A 32 -17.77 -11.55 -15.17
CA LEU A 32 -17.58 -10.42 -16.08
C LEU A 32 -18.54 -9.28 -15.73
N THR A 33 -19.82 -9.59 -15.49
CA THR A 33 -20.84 -8.61 -15.12
C THR A 33 -20.49 -7.85 -13.85
N VAL A 34 -20.09 -8.56 -12.78
CA VAL A 34 -19.73 -7.90 -11.51
C VAL A 34 -18.41 -7.13 -11.62
N LEU A 35 -17.46 -7.61 -12.43
CA LEU A 35 -16.21 -6.92 -12.69
C LEU A 35 -16.43 -5.61 -13.45
N ASP A 36 -17.27 -5.63 -14.47
CA ASP A 36 -17.62 -4.43 -15.24
C ASP A 36 -18.37 -3.44 -14.35
N ALA A 37 -19.28 -3.91 -13.50
CA ALA A 37 -19.92 -3.06 -12.48
C ALA A 37 -18.91 -2.41 -11.51
N ILE A 38 -17.84 -3.11 -11.12
CA ILE A 38 -16.77 -2.54 -10.28
C ILE A 38 -15.97 -1.47 -11.05
N ARG A 39 -15.67 -1.71 -12.33
CA ARG A 39 -14.92 -0.77 -13.19
C ARG A 39 -15.71 0.50 -13.47
N ASP A 40 -17.03 0.36 -13.60
CA ASP A 40 -17.98 1.46 -13.80
C ASP A 40 -18.42 2.11 -12.48
N GLU A 41 -17.80 1.71 -11.35
CA GLU A 41 -18.11 2.21 -10.00
C GLU A 41 -19.59 2.05 -9.58
N ASN A 42 -20.29 1.08 -10.18
CA ASN A 42 -21.66 0.72 -9.82
C ASN A 42 -21.70 -0.19 -8.58
N TRP A 43 -21.37 0.41 -7.44
CA TRP A 43 -21.17 -0.30 -6.16
C TRP A 43 -22.39 -1.05 -5.66
N GLU A 44 -23.60 -0.58 -5.96
CA GLU A 44 -24.82 -1.27 -5.54
C GLU A 44 -25.04 -2.54 -6.36
N LEU A 45 -24.87 -2.47 -7.68
CA LEU A 45 -24.92 -3.66 -8.53
C LEU A 45 -23.81 -4.64 -8.15
N SER A 46 -22.57 -4.17 -7.96
CA SER A 46 -21.46 -5.01 -7.51
C SER A 46 -21.80 -5.70 -6.20
N ARG A 47 -22.23 -4.95 -5.18
CA ARG A 47 -22.56 -5.48 -3.85
C ARG A 47 -23.71 -6.48 -3.88
N SER A 48 -24.78 -6.17 -4.59
CA SER A 48 -25.95 -7.05 -4.74
C SER A 48 -25.57 -8.35 -5.44
N THR A 49 -24.75 -8.26 -6.49
CA THR A 49 -24.29 -9.44 -7.26
C THR A 49 -23.40 -10.34 -6.42
N ILE A 50 -22.43 -9.77 -5.68
CA ILE A 50 -21.54 -10.55 -4.79
C ILE A 50 -22.33 -11.19 -3.64
N HIS A 51 -23.32 -10.48 -3.09
CA HIS A 51 -24.18 -11.02 -2.05
C HIS A 51 -25.03 -12.18 -2.55
N THR A 52 -25.54 -12.09 -3.78
CA THR A 52 -26.36 -13.13 -4.42
C THR A 52 -25.50 -14.32 -4.85
N PHE A 53 -24.27 -14.07 -5.30
CA PHE A 53 -23.34 -15.08 -5.81
C PHE A 53 -21.97 -14.98 -5.10
N PRO A 54 -21.84 -15.44 -3.84
CA PRO A 54 -20.58 -15.32 -3.09
C PRO A 54 -19.40 -16.08 -3.70
N HIS A 55 -19.65 -17.15 -4.45
CA HIS A 55 -18.61 -17.95 -5.11
C HIS A 55 -17.75 -17.13 -6.09
N LEU A 56 -18.30 -16.06 -6.68
CA LEU A 56 -17.57 -15.16 -7.58
C LEU A 56 -16.34 -14.51 -6.91
N ALA A 57 -16.35 -14.36 -5.57
CA ALA A 57 -15.22 -13.80 -4.83
C ALA A 57 -13.98 -14.70 -4.83
N PHE A 58 -14.12 -15.98 -5.18
CA PHE A 58 -13.03 -16.94 -5.28
C PHE A 58 -12.46 -17.04 -6.69
N GLU A 59 -13.22 -16.65 -7.70
CA GLU A 59 -12.84 -16.77 -9.10
C GLU A 59 -11.80 -15.70 -9.50
N ASP A 60 -11.00 -16.03 -10.50
CA ASP A 60 -10.12 -15.05 -11.14
C ASP A 60 -10.99 -14.18 -12.06
N ALA A 61 -10.98 -12.88 -11.82
CA ALA A 61 -11.79 -11.94 -12.58
C ALA A 61 -11.16 -11.60 -13.93
N ASP A 62 -9.86 -11.90 -14.12
CA ASP A 62 -9.19 -11.65 -15.39
C ASP A 62 -8.05 -12.65 -15.69
N PRO A 63 -7.52 -12.64 -16.93
CA PRO A 63 -6.36 -13.45 -17.29
C PRO A 63 -5.06 -13.10 -16.55
N HIS A 64 -5.03 -12.03 -15.74
CA HIS A 64 -3.89 -11.67 -14.88
C HIS A 64 -4.01 -12.28 -13.48
N GLY A 65 -4.99 -13.16 -13.23
CA GLY A 65 -5.21 -13.79 -11.93
C GLY A 65 -5.69 -12.80 -10.87
N ARG A 66 -6.20 -11.63 -11.27
CA ARG A 66 -6.76 -10.67 -10.31
C ARG A 66 -8.16 -11.11 -9.94
N LYS A 67 -8.37 -11.41 -8.66
CA LYS A 67 -9.71 -11.58 -8.07
C LYS A 67 -10.44 -10.24 -7.91
N LEU A 68 -11.76 -10.27 -7.71
CA LEU A 68 -12.60 -9.06 -7.54
C LEU A 68 -12.08 -8.10 -6.46
N ILE A 69 -11.51 -8.61 -5.37
CA ILE A 69 -10.93 -7.78 -4.30
C ILE A 69 -9.75 -6.92 -4.77
N HIS A 70 -8.96 -7.38 -5.76
CA HIS A 70 -7.90 -6.57 -6.34
C HIS A 70 -8.49 -5.35 -7.04
N TYR A 71 -9.54 -5.56 -7.83
CA TYR A 71 -10.23 -4.51 -8.56
C TYR A 71 -10.95 -3.54 -7.62
N ALA A 72 -11.62 -4.07 -6.60
CA ALA A 72 -12.25 -3.24 -5.58
C ALA A 72 -11.22 -2.34 -4.86
N CYS A 73 -10.00 -2.81 -4.61
CA CYS A 73 -8.94 -1.96 -4.05
C CYS A 73 -8.35 -0.98 -5.08
N ILE A 74 -8.24 -1.37 -6.36
CA ILE A 74 -7.75 -0.49 -7.44
C ILE A 74 -8.70 0.69 -7.68
N TYR A 75 -10.01 0.43 -7.68
CA TYR A 75 -11.06 1.43 -7.91
C TYR A 75 -11.60 2.04 -6.60
N GLU A 76 -10.86 1.87 -5.50
CA GLU A 76 -11.19 2.46 -4.18
C GLU A 76 -12.65 2.23 -3.75
N ALA A 77 -13.15 1.01 -3.98
CA ALA A 77 -14.54 0.65 -3.74
C ALA A 77 -14.96 0.96 -2.28
N PRO A 78 -16.23 1.34 -2.05
CA PRO A 78 -16.74 1.61 -0.72
C PRO A 78 -16.52 0.42 0.23
N LEU A 79 -16.30 0.73 1.51
CA LEU A 79 -16.04 -0.29 2.54
C LEU A 79 -17.13 -1.37 2.61
N CYS A 80 -18.38 -1.06 2.27
CA CYS A 80 -19.46 -2.04 2.23
C CYS A 80 -19.25 -3.11 1.14
N VAL A 81 -18.72 -2.74 -0.04
CA VAL A 81 -18.38 -3.68 -1.11
C VAL A 81 -17.19 -4.54 -0.68
N ILE A 82 -16.15 -3.91 -0.13
CA ILE A 82 -14.97 -4.60 0.41
C ILE A 82 -15.40 -5.61 1.48
N GLN A 83 -16.19 -5.20 2.47
CA GLN A 83 -16.69 -6.10 3.51
C GLN A 83 -17.54 -7.24 2.96
N THR A 84 -18.38 -7.00 1.95
CA THR A 84 -19.14 -8.06 1.28
C THR A 84 -18.20 -9.07 0.60
N LEU A 85 -17.14 -8.61 -0.08
CA LEU A 85 -16.12 -9.49 -0.66
C LEU A 85 -15.36 -10.28 0.40
N LEU A 86 -14.98 -9.65 1.51
CA LEU A 86 -14.27 -10.31 2.60
C LEU A 86 -15.12 -11.37 3.31
N ARG A 87 -16.44 -11.13 3.44
CA ARG A 87 -17.38 -12.13 3.98
C ARG A 87 -17.52 -13.32 3.04
N ALA A 88 -17.55 -13.07 1.73
CA ALA A 88 -17.63 -14.12 0.72
C ALA A 88 -16.33 -14.92 0.63
N ASN A 89 -15.18 -14.26 0.66
CA ASN A 89 -13.85 -14.87 0.59
C ASN A 89 -12.87 -14.19 1.58
N PRO A 90 -12.78 -14.69 2.82
CA PRO A 90 -11.90 -14.12 3.87
C PRO A 90 -10.40 -14.16 3.53
N HIS A 91 -9.98 -15.13 2.71
CA HIS A 91 -8.58 -15.27 2.26
C HIS A 91 -8.29 -14.50 0.97
N GLY A 92 -9.30 -13.84 0.38
CA GLY A 92 -9.16 -13.01 -0.82
C GLY A 92 -8.03 -11.98 -0.73
N PRO A 93 -7.87 -11.25 0.39
CA PRO A 93 -6.77 -10.30 0.59
C PRO A 93 -5.36 -10.91 0.55
N ALA A 94 -5.22 -12.21 0.81
CA ALA A 94 -3.96 -12.93 0.71
C ALA A 94 -3.72 -13.56 -0.68
N SER A 95 -4.69 -13.43 -1.60
CA SER A 95 -4.52 -13.92 -2.97
C SER A 95 -3.53 -13.06 -3.75
N ARG A 96 -2.67 -13.71 -4.53
CA ARG A 96 -1.69 -13.05 -5.39
C ARG A 96 -2.21 -13.03 -6.82
N ALA A 97 -2.19 -11.86 -7.46
CA ALA A 97 -2.30 -11.80 -8.93
C ALA A 97 -1.05 -12.45 -9.58
N LYS A 98 -1.06 -12.67 -10.90
CA LYS A 98 0.05 -13.31 -11.64
C LYS A 98 1.41 -12.63 -11.45
N MET A 99 1.44 -11.33 -11.20
CA MET A 99 2.67 -10.59 -10.90
C MET A 99 3.10 -10.64 -9.44
N GLY A 100 2.43 -11.44 -8.59
CA GLY A 100 2.67 -11.48 -7.15
C GLY A 100 2.10 -10.28 -6.38
N CYS A 101 1.27 -9.45 -7.03
CA CYS A 101 0.67 -8.27 -6.38
C CYS A 101 -0.48 -8.70 -5.47
N LEU A 102 -0.46 -8.23 -4.22
CA LEU A 102 -1.55 -8.38 -3.26
C LEU A 102 -2.60 -7.26 -3.44
N PRO A 103 -3.87 -7.49 -3.05
CA PRO A 103 -4.91 -6.46 -3.02
C PRO A 103 -4.57 -5.20 -2.21
N ILE A 104 -3.66 -5.26 -1.24
CA ILE A 104 -3.23 -4.09 -0.46
C ILE A 104 -2.31 -3.12 -1.23
N PHE A 105 -1.70 -3.57 -2.34
CA PHE A 105 -0.75 -2.76 -3.12
C PHE A 105 -1.33 -1.40 -3.59
N PRO A 106 -2.53 -1.36 -4.22
CA PRO A 106 -3.18 -0.10 -4.58
C PRO A 106 -3.41 0.83 -3.39
N ALA A 107 -3.91 0.29 -2.26
CA ALA A 107 -4.20 1.10 -1.07
C ALA A 107 -2.96 1.80 -0.51
N LEU A 108 -1.78 1.16 -0.55
CA LEU A 108 -0.52 1.79 -0.15
C LEU A 108 0.04 2.73 -1.23
N ARG A 109 -0.26 2.47 -2.51
CA ARG A 109 0.16 3.30 -3.64
C ARG A 109 -0.56 4.65 -3.67
N SER A 110 -1.76 4.76 -3.12
CA SER A 110 -2.47 6.03 -2.97
C SER A 110 -1.69 7.05 -2.09
N GLY A 111 -0.62 6.63 -1.42
CA GLY A 111 0.32 7.53 -0.76
C GLY A 111 -0.39 8.34 0.32
N PRO A 112 -0.32 9.69 0.32
CA PRO A 112 -0.97 10.52 1.34
C PRO A 112 -2.48 10.29 1.51
N GLU A 113 -3.16 9.82 0.46
CA GLU A 113 -4.60 9.55 0.47
C GLU A 113 -4.94 8.10 0.86
N ALA A 114 -3.96 7.31 1.30
CA ALA A 114 -4.18 5.93 1.70
C ALA A 114 -5.23 5.83 2.82
N ASN A 115 -6.32 5.12 2.55
CA ASN A 115 -7.41 4.95 3.48
C ASN A 115 -7.04 3.95 4.59
N ILE A 116 -6.82 4.46 5.81
CA ILE A 116 -6.45 3.67 6.98
C ILE A 116 -7.46 2.56 7.31
N THR A 117 -8.76 2.79 7.12
CA THR A 117 -9.79 1.78 7.40
C THR A 117 -9.72 0.63 6.41
N LEU A 118 -9.55 0.91 5.12
CA LEU A 118 -9.32 -0.11 4.10
C LEU A 118 -8.05 -0.90 4.39
N VAL A 119 -6.94 -0.21 4.67
CA VAL A 119 -5.66 -0.84 4.99
C VAL A 119 -5.78 -1.76 6.21
N ASN A 120 -6.44 -1.31 7.29
CA ASN A 120 -6.66 -2.14 8.47
C ASN A 120 -7.53 -3.37 8.19
N LEU A 121 -8.56 -3.26 7.34
CA LEU A 121 -9.36 -4.42 6.96
C LEU A 121 -8.52 -5.47 6.22
N LEU A 122 -7.66 -5.02 5.29
CA LEU A 122 -6.79 -5.91 4.54
C LEU A 122 -5.70 -6.52 5.43
N LEU A 123 -5.01 -5.71 6.24
CA LEU A 123 -3.95 -6.18 7.15
C LEU A 123 -4.44 -7.19 8.17
N ASN A 124 -5.66 -7.04 8.68
CA ASN A 124 -6.24 -7.97 9.65
C ASN A 124 -6.89 -9.20 9.00
N SER A 125 -6.81 -9.34 7.66
CA SER A 125 -7.34 -10.51 6.98
C SER A 125 -6.37 -11.70 7.09
N PRO A 126 -6.87 -12.94 7.21
CA PRO A 126 -6.03 -14.12 7.43
C PRO A 126 -4.95 -14.30 6.36
N GLY A 127 -3.70 -14.45 6.81
CA GLY A 127 -2.55 -14.68 5.95
C GLY A 127 -1.94 -13.42 5.33
N VAL A 128 -2.57 -12.23 5.45
CA VAL A 128 -1.98 -10.99 4.90
C VAL A 128 -0.73 -10.54 5.67
N PRO A 129 -0.68 -10.55 7.02
CA PRO A 129 0.48 -10.10 7.78
C PRO A 129 1.79 -10.79 7.36
N GLU A 130 1.74 -12.09 7.09
CA GLU A 130 2.87 -12.92 6.69
C GLU A 130 3.36 -12.58 5.28
N LEU A 131 2.47 -12.08 4.41
CA LEU A 131 2.78 -11.71 3.02
C LEU A 131 3.33 -10.29 2.89
N MET A 132 3.30 -9.48 3.95
CA MET A 132 3.81 -8.11 3.93
C MET A 132 5.33 -8.03 3.73
N VAL A 133 6.05 -9.14 3.91
CA VAL A 133 7.49 -9.28 3.64
C VAL A 133 7.79 -9.86 2.27
N GLU A 134 6.78 -10.30 1.53
CA GLU A 134 6.97 -10.88 0.20
C GLU A 134 6.92 -9.80 -0.88
N CYS A 135 7.87 -9.90 -1.80
CA CYS A 135 7.97 -8.99 -2.92
C CYS A 135 7.25 -9.60 -4.13
N ASN A 136 6.61 -8.73 -4.92
CA ASN A 136 6.04 -9.11 -6.20
C ASN A 136 7.17 -9.47 -7.21
N VAL A 137 6.80 -9.90 -8.42
CA VAL A 137 7.76 -10.30 -9.48
C VAL A 137 8.73 -9.15 -9.86
N ASN A 138 8.34 -7.90 -9.62
CA ASN A 138 9.20 -6.74 -9.84
C ASN A 138 10.16 -6.48 -8.66
N GLY A 139 10.23 -7.35 -7.66
CA GLY A 139 11.04 -7.17 -6.47
C GLY A 139 10.51 -6.07 -5.54
N THR A 140 9.24 -5.69 -5.65
CA THR A 140 8.63 -4.65 -4.81
C THR A 140 7.75 -5.27 -3.75
N CYS A 141 8.08 -5.07 -2.47
CA CYS A 141 7.24 -5.50 -1.36
C CYS A 141 6.23 -4.38 -0.99
N PRO A 142 5.14 -4.69 -0.27
CA PRO A 142 4.09 -3.72 0.06
C PRO A 142 4.62 -2.43 0.70
N LEU A 143 5.51 -2.53 1.69
CA LEU A 143 5.98 -1.35 2.43
C LEU A 143 6.92 -0.46 1.60
N HIS A 144 7.65 -1.00 0.61
CA HIS A 144 8.41 -0.17 -0.34
C HIS A 144 7.50 0.77 -1.11
N ILE A 145 6.33 0.30 -1.56
CA ILE A 145 5.34 1.15 -2.25
C ILE A 145 4.84 2.24 -1.32
N GLY A 146 4.44 1.87 -0.11
CA GLY A 146 3.98 2.85 0.88
C GLY A 146 5.04 3.92 1.14
N ALA A 147 6.31 3.51 1.24
CA ALA A 147 7.44 4.41 1.44
C ALA A 147 7.70 5.36 0.27
N MET A 148 7.70 4.83 -0.97
CA MET A 148 7.90 5.63 -2.18
C MET A 148 6.78 6.64 -2.41
N HIS A 149 5.54 6.27 -2.09
CA HIS A 149 4.38 7.14 -2.28
C HIS A 149 4.13 8.06 -1.09
N GLY A 150 4.66 7.74 0.09
CA GLY A 150 4.57 8.55 1.31
C GLY A 150 3.22 8.42 1.99
N ILE A 151 2.90 7.21 2.41
CA ILE A 151 1.68 6.92 3.19
C ILE A 151 1.65 7.71 4.52
N PRO A 152 0.45 8.00 5.05
CA PRO A 152 0.27 8.61 6.36
C PRO A 152 0.92 7.82 7.50
N VAL A 153 1.29 8.52 8.57
CA VAL A 153 1.98 7.94 9.73
C VAL A 153 1.13 6.88 10.45
N ASP A 154 -0.18 7.06 10.50
CA ASP A 154 -1.13 6.07 11.03
C ASP A 154 -1.22 4.82 10.16
N VAL A 155 -1.18 4.94 8.83
CA VAL A 155 -1.10 3.79 7.91
C VAL A 155 0.23 3.05 8.07
N LEU A 156 1.35 3.78 8.15
CA LEU A 156 2.65 3.19 8.43
C LEU A 156 2.66 2.46 9.78
N ARG A 157 2.10 3.09 10.82
CA ARG A 157 2.00 2.49 12.16
C ARG A 157 1.18 1.19 12.14
N ALA A 158 0.04 1.18 11.44
CA ALA A 158 -0.77 -0.02 11.30
C ALA A 158 0.01 -1.17 10.63
N VAL A 159 0.68 -0.89 9.50
CA VAL A 159 1.52 -1.89 8.82
C VAL A 159 2.61 -2.43 9.73
N LEU A 160 3.30 -1.55 10.48
CA LEU A 160 4.40 -1.96 11.36
C LEU A 160 3.93 -2.68 12.63
N GLN A 161 2.74 -2.39 13.13
CA GLN A 161 2.15 -3.11 14.26
C GLN A 161 1.75 -4.53 13.87
N THR A 162 1.20 -4.71 12.66
CA THR A 162 0.78 -6.02 12.16
C THR A 162 1.94 -6.84 11.61
N SER A 163 2.88 -6.19 10.93
CA SER A 163 4.02 -6.84 10.26
C SER A 163 5.33 -6.08 10.49
N PRO A 164 5.90 -6.12 11.71
CA PRO A 164 7.12 -5.37 12.05
C PRO A 164 8.31 -5.69 11.15
N GLN A 165 8.42 -6.95 10.72
CA GLN A 165 9.52 -7.43 9.87
C GLN A 165 9.55 -6.75 8.50
N SER A 166 8.40 -6.26 8.01
CA SER A 166 8.31 -5.56 6.73
C SER A 166 9.18 -4.31 6.65
N ALA A 167 9.52 -3.69 7.79
CA ALA A 167 10.38 -2.50 7.87
C ALA A 167 11.79 -2.72 7.35
N LEU A 168 12.30 -3.96 7.43
CA LEU A 168 13.69 -4.30 7.20
C LEU A 168 13.92 -5.09 5.92
N VAL A 169 12.86 -5.38 5.15
CA VAL A 169 12.96 -6.23 3.97
C VAL A 169 13.73 -5.51 2.86
N PRO A 170 14.92 -6.00 2.46
CA PRO A 170 15.60 -5.47 1.28
C PRO A 170 14.84 -5.91 0.02
N SER A 171 14.67 -4.99 -0.93
CA SER A 171 14.13 -5.35 -2.23
C SER A 171 15.08 -6.36 -2.92
N PRO A 172 14.56 -7.45 -3.49
CA PRO A 172 15.38 -8.39 -4.27
C PRO A 172 16.05 -7.77 -5.50
N ARG A 173 15.56 -6.62 -5.98
CA ARG A 173 16.06 -5.97 -7.20
C ARG A 173 17.37 -5.23 -6.96
N ASP A 174 17.44 -4.46 -5.89
CA ASP A 174 18.50 -3.48 -5.65
C ASP A 174 18.99 -3.46 -4.18
N GLY A 175 18.44 -4.33 -3.32
CA GLY A 175 18.79 -4.41 -1.89
C GLY A 175 18.24 -3.26 -1.06
N VAL A 176 17.43 -2.36 -1.62
CA VAL A 176 16.94 -1.15 -0.94
C VAL A 176 15.86 -1.52 0.07
N THR A 177 15.96 -1.00 1.29
CA THR A 177 14.94 -1.17 2.34
C THR A 177 13.84 -0.11 2.24
N PRO A 178 12.66 -0.31 2.85
CA PRO A 178 11.61 0.71 2.88
C PRO A 178 12.08 2.03 3.51
N LEU A 179 12.97 1.96 4.51
CA LEU A 179 13.59 3.16 5.11
C LEU A 179 14.38 3.95 4.07
N ALA A 180 15.18 3.29 3.25
CA ALA A 180 15.93 3.93 2.18
C ALA A 180 15.00 4.52 1.11
N CYS A 181 13.87 3.88 0.79
CA CYS A 181 12.84 4.46 -0.08
C CYS A 181 12.24 5.75 0.50
N TYR A 182 11.90 5.77 1.80
CA TYR A 182 11.42 6.98 2.48
C TYR A 182 12.45 8.10 2.44
N TRP A 183 13.70 7.77 2.75
CA TRP A 183 14.80 8.73 2.73
C TRP A 183 15.00 9.33 1.34
N TYR A 184 15.03 8.50 0.30
CA TYR A 184 15.11 8.93 -1.09
C TYR A 184 13.97 9.87 -1.50
N ARG A 185 12.75 9.58 -1.03
CA ARG A 185 11.58 10.44 -1.27
C ARG A 185 11.74 11.80 -0.57
N ILE A 186 12.16 11.80 0.69
CA ILE A 186 12.34 13.03 1.49
C ILE A 186 13.47 13.88 0.90
N SER A 187 14.59 13.28 0.52
CA SER A 187 15.75 14.01 -0.03
C SER A 187 15.47 14.66 -1.38
N LYS A 188 14.50 14.15 -2.16
CA LYS A 188 14.01 14.81 -3.38
C LYS A 188 13.02 15.95 -3.12
N SER A 189 12.44 16.05 -1.92
CA SER A 189 11.49 17.09 -1.56
C SER A 189 12.22 18.33 -1.05
N LYS A 190 11.90 19.52 -1.59
CA LYS A 190 12.44 20.81 -1.08
C LYS A 190 12.20 21.01 0.42
N LEU A 191 11.04 20.56 0.91
CA LEU A 191 10.71 20.61 2.35
C LEU A 191 11.50 19.57 3.13
N GLY A 192 11.70 18.38 2.55
CA GLY A 192 12.50 17.33 3.15
C GLY A 192 13.95 17.76 3.36
N VAL A 193 14.58 18.37 2.35
CA VAL A 193 15.95 18.91 2.47
C VAL A 193 16.05 19.92 3.62
N LYS A 194 15.12 20.90 3.73
CA LYS A 194 15.10 21.85 4.84
C LYS A 194 14.88 21.19 6.21
N ALA A 195 14.04 20.15 6.26
CA ALA A 195 13.80 19.39 7.48
C ALA A 195 15.05 18.59 7.89
N LEU A 196 15.82 18.08 6.92
CA LEU A 196 17.09 17.40 7.16
C LEU A 196 18.15 18.37 7.69
N ASP A 197 18.24 19.58 7.14
CA ASP A 197 19.12 20.64 7.65
C ASP A 197 18.78 21.00 9.10
N ALA A 198 17.49 21.12 9.41
CA ALA A 198 17.02 21.41 10.77
C ALA A 198 17.23 20.23 11.74
N LEU A 199 17.02 18.99 11.28
CA LEU A 199 17.29 17.79 12.07
C LEU A 199 18.78 17.65 12.36
N TRP A 200 19.66 17.88 11.39
CA TRP A 200 21.11 17.91 11.58
C TRP A 200 21.51 18.96 12.63
N ALA A 201 20.97 20.17 12.52
CA ALA A 201 21.21 21.24 13.48
C ALA A 201 20.74 20.89 14.90
N ASN A 202 19.78 19.99 15.06
CA ASN A 202 19.27 19.55 16.36
C ASN A 202 19.96 18.28 16.90
N LEU A 203 20.26 17.28 16.05
CA LEU A 203 20.99 16.06 16.44
C LEU A 203 22.39 16.36 16.97
N THR A 204 23.03 17.40 16.42
CA THR A 204 24.37 17.83 16.85
C THR A 204 24.38 18.64 18.15
N ARG A 205 23.22 19.06 18.66
CA ARG A 205 23.12 19.94 19.85
C ARG A 205 23.07 19.22 21.20
N GLY A 206 22.82 17.90 21.25
CA GLY A 206 22.51 17.22 22.53
C GLY A 206 23.12 15.83 22.78
N ILE A 207 23.89 15.26 21.83
CA ILE A 207 24.39 13.89 21.99
C ILE A 207 25.83 13.91 22.55
N VAL A 208 25.99 13.50 23.81
CA VAL A 208 27.31 13.18 24.39
C VAL A 208 27.69 11.76 23.96
N ILE A 209 28.26 11.65 22.76
CA ILE A 209 28.82 10.37 22.24
C ILE A 209 30.20 10.14 22.87
N PRO A 210 30.49 8.94 23.42
CA PRO A 210 31.83 8.55 23.85
C PRO A 210 32.86 8.79 22.73
N VAL A 211 34.05 9.31 23.07
CA VAL A 211 35.01 9.84 22.09
C VAL A 211 35.39 8.84 20.98
N LYS A 212 35.48 7.54 21.29
CA LYS A 212 35.80 6.49 20.31
C LYS A 212 34.66 6.19 19.34
N GLU A 213 33.43 6.11 19.84
CA GLU A 213 32.26 5.88 19.00
C GLU A 213 31.91 7.12 18.18
N ARG A 214 32.26 8.31 18.69
CA ARG A 214 32.13 9.58 17.98
C ARG A 214 32.94 9.57 16.68
N GLN A 215 34.15 9.00 16.67
CA GLN A 215 34.97 8.94 15.46
C GLN A 215 34.34 8.04 14.39
N HIS A 216 33.89 6.84 14.74
CA HIS A 216 33.26 5.92 13.78
C HIS A 216 31.88 6.38 13.31
N LEU A 217 31.08 6.95 14.21
CA LEU A 217 29.77 7.51 13.86
C LEU A 217 29.93 8.80 13.03
N SER A 218 30.92 9.65 13.37
CA SER A 218 31.28 10.82 12.58
C SER A 218 31.76 10.43 11.19
N GLU A 219 32.62 9.43 11.06
CA GLU A 219 33.13 8.96 9.77
C GLU A 219 32.02 8.31 8.93
N SER A 220 31.17 7.48 9.54
CA SER A 220 30.03 6.86 8.85
C SER A 220 29.02 7.91 8.40
N TRP A 221 28.78 8.93 9.22
CA TRP A 221 27.90 10.03 8.87
C TRP A 221 28.53 10.99 7.87
N GLU A 222 29.84 11.20 7.91
CA GLU A 222 30.60 11.95 6.91
C GLU A 222 30.54 11.25 5.56
N LYS A 223 30.64 9.92 5.51
CA LYS A 223 30.40 9.13 4.30
C LYS A 223 28.97 9.32 3.77
N VAL A 224 27.96 9.24 4.64
CA VAL A 224 26.56 9.50 4.26
C VAL A 224 26.38 10.95 3.76
N ALA A 225 26.96 11.94 4.44
CA ALA A 225 26.90 13.34 4.08
C ALA A 225 27.61 13.63 2.75
N LEU A 226 28.78 13.04 2.51
CA LEU A 226 29.53 13.13 1.25
C LEU A 226 28.73 12.49 0.11
N LEU A 227 28.12 11.33 0.33
CA LEU A 227 27.26 10.68 -0.66
C LEU A 227 26.00 11.52 -0.97
N LEU A 228 25.39 12.12 0.06
CA LEU A 228 24.27 13.05 -0.11
C LEU A 228 24.70 14.33 -0.85
N GLN A 229 25.84 14.94 -0.50
CA GLN A 229 26.38 16.12 -1.20
C GLN A 229 26.67 15.82 -2.67
N ALA A 230 27.32 14.68 -2.96
CA ALA A 230 27.59 14.24 -4.32
C ALA A 230 26.29 14.04 -5.14
N ALA A 231 25.27 13.45 -4.53
CA ALA A 231 24.00 13.15 -5.18
C ALA A 231 23.13 14.39 -5.47
N TYR A 232 23.24 15.46 -4.67
CA TYR A 232 22.30 16.60 -4.72
C TYR A 232 22.92 17.95 -5.12
N HIS A 233 24.23 18.15 -4.97
CA HIS A 233 24.88 19.40 -5.36
C HIS A 233 25.79 19.29 -6.60
N GLY A 234 26.00 18.08 -7.11
CA GLY A 234 27.06 17.80 -8.08
C GLY A 234 28.42 17.97 -7.39
N PHE A 235 29.30 16.98 -7.53
CA PHE A 235 30.64 17.07 -6.98
C PHE A 235 31.40 18.18 -7.71
N LEU A 236 31.33 19.43 -7.22
CA LEU A 236 32.19 20.50 -7.71
C LEU A 236 33.60 20.17 -7.25
N MET A 237 34.31 19.42 -8.08
CA MET A 237 35.76 19.47 -8.16
C MET A 237 36.11 20.92 -8.52
N SER A 238 36.21 21.80 -7.53
CA SER A 238 37.02 23.00 -7.68
C SER A 238 38.46 22.51 -7.74
N SER A 239 38.95 22.31 -8.96
CA SER A 239 40.37 22.27 -9.25
C SER A 239 41.00 23.56 -8.75
N SER A 240 41.53 23.55 -7.53
CA SER A 240 42.52 24.52 -7.09
C SER A 240 43.86 24.15 -7.73
N SER A 241 43.99 24.48 -9.01
CA SER A 241 45.28 24.80 -9.59
C SER A 241 45.59 26.26 -9.29
N SER A 242 46.82 26.47 -8.81
CA SER A 242 47.58 27.74 -8.82
C SER A 242 47.42 28.66 -7.61
N SER A 243 48.28 28.49 -6.60
CA SER A 243 49.43 29.38 -6.33
C SER A 243 50.40 28.69 -5.38
#